data_AF-A0A923WFV6-F1
#
_entry.id   AF-A0A923WFV6-F1
#
_cell.length_a   1.000
_cell.length_b   1.000
_cell.length_c   1.000
_cell.angle_alpha   90.00
_cell.angle_beta   90.00
_cell.angle_gamma   90.00
#
_symmetry.space_group_name_H-M   'P 1'
#
loop_
_entity.id
_entity.type
_entity.pdbx_description
1 polymer ?
#
loop_
_entity_poly.entity_id
_entity_poly.type
_entity_poly.pdbx_seq_one_letter_code
_entity_poly.pdbx_strand_id
1 'polypeptide(L)'
;MIVALYRFLFTRLLFLMFLFSLCRLLFYLFYSDQFQNCTTEQVVSAFVLGMRFDISILLGANLIFLVFLSIGRFFPIPKSLYILAKILFVCANSILIILNVIDLEYFGFTGKRTGIEILGIRHDIADQMSQLMLNYWNLVLLSFMLFLWILLRTLRLKYTPV
;
A
#
# COMPACT_ATOMS: atom_id res chain seq x y z
N MET A 1 -10.10 -15.93 -20.16
CA MET A 1 -8.82 -16.04 -19.42
C MET A 1 -8.24 -14.67 -19.09
N ILE A 2 -7.82 -13.90 -20.10
CA ILE A 2 -7.19 -12.57 -19.96
C ILE A 2 -8.12 -11.54 -19.28
N VAL A 3 -9.35 -11.36 -19.77
CA VAL A 3 -10.28 -10.35 -19.24
C VAL A 3 -10.54 -10.52 -17.73
N ALA A 4 -10.59 -11.76 -17.23
CA ALA A 4 -10.78 -12.04 -15.81
C ALA A 4 -9.56 -11.64 -14.96
N LEU A 5 -8.34 -11.83 -15.47
CA LEU A 5 -7.09 -11.49 -14.78
C LEU A 5 -6.81 -9.97 -14.81
N TYR A 6 -7.13 -9.29 -15.92
CA TYR A 6 -7.13 -7.82 -16.00
C TYR A 6 -8.16 -7.20 -15.06
N ARG A 7 -9.41 -7.71 -15.07
CA ARG A 7 -10.46 -7.28 -14.14
C ARG A 7 -10.04 -7.51 -12.68
N PHE A 8 -9.34 -8.62 -12.41
CA PHE A 8 -8.78 -8.91 -11.10
C PHE A 8 -7.80 -7.83 -10.64
N LEU A 9 -6.71 -7.59 -11.39
CA LEU A 9 -5.71 -6.59 -11.02
C LEU A 9 -6.34 -5.20 -10.90
N PHE A 10 -7.16 -4.79 -11.88
CA PHE A 10 -7.79 -3.48 -11.89
C PHE A 10 -8.66 -3.23 -10.65
N THR A 11 -9.53 -4.19 -10.28
CA THR A 11 -10.39 -4.05 -9.09
C THR A 11 -9.58 -3.96 -7.79
N ARG A 12 -8.35 -4.52 -7.78
CA ARG A 12 -7.49 -4.57 -6.60
C ARG A 12 -6.64 -3.32 -6.50
N LEU A 13 -6.11 -2.83 -7.62
CA LEU A 13 -5.50 -1.51 -7.69
C LEU A 13 -6.49 -0.41 -7.27
N LEU A 14 -7.75 -0.49 -7.71
CA LEU A 14 -8.79 0.44 -7.27
C LEU A 14 -9.04 0.36 -5.75
N PHE A 15 -9.07 -0.85 -5.20
CA PHE A 15 -9.23 -1.05 -3.76
C PHE A 15 -8.02 -0.53 -2.98
N LEU A 16 -6.80 -0.75 -3.47
CA LEU A 16 -5.58 -0.21 -2.86
C LEU A 16 -5.53 1.32 -2.93
N MET A 17 -5.94 1.91 -4.06
CA MET A 17 -6.11 3.37 -4.20
C MET A 17 -7.08 3.92 -3.14
N PHE A 18 -8.19 3.21 -2.88
CA PHE A 18 -9.11 3.59 -1.82
C PHE A 18 -8.44 3.55 -0.43
N LEU A 19 -7.67 2.50 -0.12
CA LEU A 19 -6.95 2.41 1.15
C LEU A 19 -5.88 3.51 1.31
N PHE A 20 -5.11 3.79 0.26
CA PHE A 20 -4.11 4.87 0.28
C PHE A 20 -4.77 6.23 0.49
N SER A 21 -5.89 6.47 -0.19
CA SER A 21 -6.67 7.70 -0.02
C SER A 21 -7.23 7.82 1.40
N LEU A 22 -7.65 6.70 2.02
CA LEU A 22 -8.10 6.68 3.41
C LEU A 22 -6.95 6.99 4.37
N CYS A 23 -5.77 6.39 4.20
CA CYS A 23 -4.58 6.71 4.98
C CYS A 23 -4.19 8.19 4.85
N ARG A 24 -4.27 8.77 3.63
CA ARG A 24 -4.01 10.20 3.42
C ARG A 24 -5.05 11.08 4.12
N LEU A 25 -6.33 10.70 4.07
CA LEU A 25 -7.39 11.42 4.76
C LEU A 25 -7.15 11.39 6.28
N LEU A 26 -6.86 10.22 6.85
CA LEU A 26 -6.53 10.08 8.27
C LEU A 26 -5.34 10.95 8.67
N PHE A 27 -4.28 10.96 7.86
CA PHE A 27 -3.13 11.83 8.09
C PHE A 27 -3.51 13.32 8.11
N TYR A 28 -4.32 13.77 7.15
CA TYR A 28 -4.79 15.15 7.10
C TYR A 28 -5.61 15.52 8.34
N LEU A 29 -6.44 14.60 8.83
CA LEU A 29 -7.24 14.81 10.04
C LEU A 29 -6.37 14.93 11.30
N PHE A 30 -5.37 14.05 11.47
CA PHE A 30 -4.46 14.05 12.62
C PHE A 30 -3.56 15.28 12.67
N TYR A 31 -3.15 15.80 11.52
CA TYR A 31 -2.27 16.96 11.43
C TYR A 31 -2.97 18.20 10.88
N SER A 32 -4.29 18.30 11.05
CA SER A 32 -5.11 19.40 10.51
C SER A 32 -4.61 20.78 10.97
N ASP A 33 -4.10 20.89 12.20
CA ASP A 33 -3.52 22.12 12.74
C ASP A 33 -2.33 22.66 11.94
N GLN A 34 -1.56 21.78 11.30
CA GLN A 34 -0.42 22.17 10.48
C GLN A 34 -0.82 22.72 9.12
N PHE A 35 -2.06 22.47 8.70
CA PHE A 35 -2.61 22.92 7.43
C PHE A 35 -3.52 24.15 7.58
N GLN A 36 -3.61 24.76 8.76
CA GLN A 36 -4.48 25.94 9.01
C GLN A 36 -4.15 27.14 8.12
N ASN A 37 -2.88 27.29 7.73
CA ASN A 37 -2.43 28.37 6.85
C ASN A 37 -2.67 28.07 5.36
N CYS A 38 -3.12 26.86 5.02
CA CYS A 38 -3.38 26.46 3.64
C CYS A 38 -4.82 26.82 3.24
N THR A 39 -4.98 27.32 2.02
CA THR A 39 -6.32 27.50 1.44
C THR A 39 -6.94 26.16 1.07
N THR A 40 -8.27 26.08 0.99
CA THR A 40 -8.99 24.85 0.58
C THR A 40 -8.53 24.36 -0.80
N GLU A 41 -8.23 25.27 -1.73
CA GLU A 41 -7.69 24.94 -3.05
C GLU A 41 -6.31 24.27 -2.97
N GLN A 42 -5.43 24.75 -2.09
CA GLN A 42 -4.12 24.14 -1.85
C GLN A 42 -4.28 22.73 -1.27
N VAL A 43 -5.21 22.52 -0.34
CA VAL A 43 -5.48 21.20 0.22
C VAL A 43 -6.01 20.25 -0.85
N VAL A 44 -7.02 20.65 -1.62
CA VAL A 44 -7.57 19.81 -2.69
C VAL A 44 -6.52 19.47 -3.74
N SER A 45 -5.72 20.46 -4.17
CA SER A 45 -4.64 20.23 -5.14
C SER A 45 -3.57 19.27 -4.60
N ALA A 46 -3.21 19.36 -3.30
CA ALA A 46 -2.32 18.42 -2.64
C ALA A 46 -2.89 16.99 -2.64
N PHE A 47 -4.20 16.81 -2.42
CA PHE A 47 -4.84 15.50 -2.50
C PHE A 47 -4.80 14.94 -3.93
N VAL A 48 -5.05 15.76 -4.96
CA VAL A 48 -4.99 15.33 -6.36
C VAL A 48 -3.57 14.94 -6.77
N LEU A 49 -2.57 15.75 -6.40
CA LEU A 49 -1.15 15.44 -6.63
C LEU A 49 -0.73 14.18 -5.87
N GLY A 50 -1.20 14.02 -4.63
CA GLY A 50 -1.00 12.81 -3.84
C GLY A 50 -1.60 11.57 -4.51
N MET A 51 -2.82 11.64 -5.04
CA MET A 51 -3.44 10.51 -5.75
C MET A 51 -2.63 10.13 -7.00
N ARG A 52 -2.10 11.11 -7.74
CA ARG A 52 -1.21 10.85 -8.89
C ARG A 52 0.05 10.11 -8.46
N PHE A 53 0.64 10.51 -7.34
CA PHE A 53 1.80 9.84 -6.76
C PHE A 53 1.49 8.40 -6.31
N ASP A 54 0.34 8.18 -5.67
CA ASP A 54 -0.09 6.84 -5.25
C ASP A 54 -0.28 5.91 -6.45
N ILE A 55 -0.86 6.41 -7.55
CA ILE A 55 -0.99 5.65 -8.79
C ILE A 55 0.39 5.23 -9.29
N SER A 56 1.37 6.13 -9.30
CA SER A 56 2.74 5.81 -9.70
C SER A 56 3.38 4.74 -8.80
N ILE A 57 3.22 4.83 -7.48
CA ILE A 57 3.71 3.81 -6.53
C ILE A 57 3.04 2.46 -6.78
N LEU A 58 1.71 2.43 -6.88
CA LEU A 58 0.97 1.19 -7.06
C LEU A 58 1.28 0.53 -8.39
N LEU A 59 1.37 1.30 -9.48
CA LEU A 59 1.76 0.75 -10.78
C LEU A 59 3.21 0.26 -10.78
N GLY A 60 4.14 1.01 -10.17
CA GLY A 60 5.54 0.63 -10.07
C GLY A 60 5.73 -0.65 -9.25
N ALA A 61 5.14 -0.72 -8.05
CA ALA A 61 5.23 -1.89 -7.18
C ALA A 61 4.55 -3.14 -7.78
N ASN A 62 3.52 -2.94 -8.61
CA ASN A 62 2.80 -4.03 -9.26
C ASN A 62 3.22 -4.27 -10.72
N LEU A 63 4.29 -3.62 -11.20
CA LEU A 63 4.76 -3.75 -12.58
C LEU A 63 5.10 -5.20 -12.93
N ILE A 64 5.71 -5.92 -12.00
CA ILE A 64 6.03 -7.34 -12.17
C ILE A 64 4.77 -8.19 -12.43
N PHE A 65 3.64 -7.86 -11.80
CA PHE A 65 2.37 -8.56 -12.02
C PHE A 65 1.71 -8.17 -13.35
N LEU A 66 1.88 -6.92 -13.78
CA LEU A 66 1.40 -6.44 -15.09
C LEU A 66 2.18 -7.11 -16.24
N VAL A 67 3.49 -7.25 -16.10
CA VAL A 67 4.33 -7.99 -17.06
C VAL A 67 3.94 -9.46 -17.05
N PHE A 68 3.79 -10.06 -15.87
CA PHE A 68 3.37 -11.45 -15.72
C PHE A 68 2.02 -11.75 -16.40
N LEU A 69 1.04 -10.86 -16.22
CA LEU A 69 -0.25 -10.90 -16.93
C LEU A 69 -0.10 -10.81 -18.45
N SER A 70 0.83 -9.97 -18.93
CA SER A 70 1.08 -9.79 -20.36
C SER A 70 1.67 -11.05 -21.00
N ILE A 71 2.53 -11.76 -20.29
CA ILE A 71 3.08 -13.07 -20.73
C ILE A 71 1.98 -14.14 -20.70
N GLY A 72 1.14 -14.13 -19.67
CA GLY A 72 -0.01 -15.03 -19.53
C GLY A 72 -1.07 -14.91 -20.64
N ARG A 73 -0.96 -13.91 -21.53
CA ARG A 73 -1.76 -13.81 -22.76
C ARG A 73 -1.31 -14.81 -23.83
N PHE A 74 -0.02 -15.13 -23.87
CA PHE A 74 0.60 -15.97 -24.89
C PHE A 74 0.84 -17.40 -24.40
N PHE A 75 1.02 -17.58 -23.08
CA PHE A 75 1.33 -18.88 -22.48
C PHE A 75 0.41 -19.19 -21.30
N PRO A 76 -0.03 -20.44 -21.11
CA PRO A 76 -0.79 -20.84 -19.93
C PRO A 76 0.07 -20.70 -18.67
N ILE A 77 -0.52 -20.15 -17.61
CA ILE A 77 0.17 -19.95 -16.33
C ILE A 77 -0.05 -21.19 -15.45
N PRO A 78 1.02 -21.86 -14.97
CA PRO A 78 0.86 -22.97 -14.05
C PRO A 78 0.31 -22.51 -12.70
N LYS A 79 -0.49 -23.37 -12.06
CA LYS A 79 -1.15 -23.09 -10.77
C LYS A 79 -0.18 -22.63 -9.68
N SER A 80 1.02 -23.21 -9.61
CA SER A 80 2.06 -22.84 -8.65
C SER A 80 2.50 -21.38 -8.81
N LEU A 81 2.74 -20.95 -10.05
CA LEU A 81 3.17 -19.60 -10.36
C LEU A 81 2.05 -18.57 -10.13
N TYR A 82 0.80 -18.94 -10.40
CA TYR A 82 -0.36 -18.12 -10.02
C TYR A 82 -0.47 -17.92 -8.50
N ILE A 83 -0.23 -18.96 -7.71
CA ILE A 83 -0.24 -18.86 -6.24
C ILE A 83 0.91 -17.97 -5.77
N LEU A 84 2.11 -18.15 -6.30
CA LEU A 84 3.27 -17.31 -5.98
C LEU A 84 2.99 -15.84 -6.29
N ALA A 85 2.42 -15.53 -7.46
CA ALA A 85 2.05 -14.18 -7.85
C ALA A 85 1.04 -13.55 -6.87
N LYS A 86 0.06 -14.32 -6.38
CA LYS A 86 -0.88 -13.83 -5.35
C LYS A 86 -0.18 -13.52 -4.03
N ILE A 87 0.73 -14.39 -3.57
CA ILE A 87 1.48 -14.17 -2.33
C ILE A 87 2.32 -12.91 -2.45
N LEU A 88 3.10 -12.78 -3.53
CA LEU A 88 3.92 -11.59 -3.79
C LEU A 88 3.07 -10.32 -3.88
N PHE A 89 1.90 -10.39 -4.53
CA PHE A 89 0.97 -9.26 -4.62
C PHE A 89 0.49 -8.81 -3.24
N VAL A 90 0.08 -9.74 -2.37
CA VAL A 90 -0.34 -9.41 -1.02
C VAL A 90 0.83 -8.83 -0.22
N CYS A 91 2.00 -9.48 -0.24
CA CYS A 91 3.17 -9.02 0.51
C CYS A 91 3.60 -7.61 0.09
N ALA A 92 3.79 -7.36 -1.22
CA ALA A 92 4.24 -6.07 -1.74
C ALA A 92 3.28 -4.94 -1.37
N ASN A 93 1.98 -5.11 -1.63
CA ASN A 93 1.00 -4.06 -1.34
C ASN A 93 0.74 -3.86 0.16
N SER A 94 0.93 -4.91 0.97
CA SER A 94 0.83 -4.78 2.42
C SER A 94 1.98 -3.97 2.99
N ILE A 95 3.21 -4.16 2.50
CA ILE A 95 4.36 -3.34 2.91
C ILE A 95 4.08 -1.86 2.61
N LEU A 96 3.55 -1.53 1.43
CA LEU A 96 3.23 -0.14 1.08
C LEU A 96 2.16 0.49 1.99
N ILE A 97 1.12 -0.27 2.34
CA ILE A 97 0.08 0.17 3.27
C ILE A 97 0.65 0.37 4.68
N ILE A 98 1.47 -0.57 5.15
CA ILE A 98 2.12 -0.49 6.47
C ILE A 98 2.97 0.77 6.55
N LEU A 99 3.74 1.09 5.50
CA LEU A 99 4.52 2.34 5.46
C LEU A 99 3.62 3.59 5.55
N ASN A 100 2.48 3.61 4.85
CA ASN A 100 1.49 4.69 4.97
C ASN A 100 0.89 4.82 6.38
N VAL A 101 0.75 3.71 7.11
CA VAL A 101 0.26 3.72 8.49
C VAL A 101 1.34 4.18 9.45
N ILE A 102 2.60 3.75 9.27
CA ILE A 102 3.75 4.20 10.06
C ILE A 102 3.93 5.71 9.92
N ASP A 103 3.71 6.26 8.73
CA ASP A 103 3.74 7.71 8.46
C ASP A 103 2.79 8.53 9.33
N LEU A 104 1.72 7.93 9.89
CA LEU A 104 0.79 8.64 10.77
C LEU A 104 1.44 9.05 12.10
N GLU A 105 2.46 8.34 12.56
CA GLU A 105 3.20 8.69 13.79
C GLU A 105 4.61 9.19 13.47
N TYR A 106 5.26 8.65 12.43
CA TYR A 106 6.60 9.07 12.03
C TYR A 106 6.68 10.57 11.73
N PHE A 107 5.62 11.10 11.11
CA PHE A 107 5.51 12.53 10.84
C PHE A 107 5.48 13.37 12.13
N GLY A 108 4.87 12.87 13.21
CA GLY A 108 4.84 13.54 14.50
C GLY A 108 6.23 13.72 15.12
N PHE A 109 7.13 12.76 14.89
CA PHE A 109 8.51 12.83 15.42
C PHE A 109 9.44 13.68 14.55
N THR A 110 9.26 13.66 13.23
CA THR A 110 10.26 14.21 12.29
C THR A 110 9.78 15.42 11.51
N GLY A 111 8.47 15.70 11.52
CA GLY A 111 7.84 16.70 10.66
C GLY A 111 7.90 16.35 9.17
N LYS A 112 8.28 15.11 8.82
CA LYS A 112 8.42 14.61 7.45
C LYS A 112 7.87 13.19 7.34
N ARG A 113 7.42 12.83 6.15
CA ARG A 113 7.03 11.45 5.85
C ARG A 113 8.26 10.60 5.53
N THR A 114 8.10 9.30 5.68
CA THR A 114 9.12 8.28 5.40
C THR A 114 9.75 8.47 4.00
N GLY A 115 11.05 8.72 3.97
CA GLY A 115 11.87 8.84 2.76
C GLY A 115 13.15 8.01 2.80
N ILE A 116 14.14 8.41 2.00
CA ILE A 116 15.43 7.71 1.87
C ILE A 116 16.23 7.78 3.18
N GLU A 117 16.02 8.82 3.98
CA GLU A 117 16.65 9.05 5.28
C GLU A 117 16.43 7.90 6.28
N ILE A 118 15.36 7.11 6.13
CA ILE A 118 15.12 5.92 6.97
C ILE A 118 16.23 4.89 6.83
N LEU A 119 16.91 4.83 5.68
CA LEU A 119 18.04 3.92 5.50
C LEU A 119 19.22 4.29 6.40
N GLY A 120 19.36 5.57 6.77
CA GLY A 120 20.40 6.04 7.69
C GLY A 120 20.16 5.62 9.14
N ILE A 121 18.90 5.52 9.55
CA ILE A 121 18.49 5.15 10.93
C ILE A 121 17.99 3.70 11.04
N ARG A 122 18.24 2.87 10.02
CA ARG A 122 17.73 1.49 9.95
C ARG A 122 18.17 0.64 11.16
N HIS A 123 19.39 0.83 11.66
CA HIS A 123 19.92 0.06 12.78
C HIS A 123 19.18 0.43 14.08
N ASP A 124 18.99 1.73 14.34
CA ASP A 124 18.24 2.20 15.50
C ASP A 124 16.78 1.72 15.47
N ILE A 125 16.14 1.74 14.30
CA ILE A 125 14.78 1.20 14.11
C ILE A 125 14.75 -0.30 14.41
N ALA A 126 15.76 -1.06 13.97
CA ALA A 126 15.83 -2.49 14.21
C ALA A 126 16.02 -2.81 15.71
N ASP A 127 16.91 -2.07 16.38
CA ASP A 127 17.20 -2.24 17.80
C ASP A 127 15.99 -1.88 18.68
N GLN A 128 15.19 -0.89 18.26
CA GLN A 128 14.01 -0.44 18.99
C GLN A 128 12.69 -1.05 18.50
N MET A 129 12.71 -1.96 17.52
CA MET A 129 11.51 -2.48 16.85
C MET A 129 10.49 -3.05 17.84
N SER A 130 10.95 -3.83 18.84
CA SER A 130 10.07 -4.43 19.85
C SER A 130 9.36 -3.38 20.69
N GLN A 131 10.08 -2.34 21.12
CA GLN A 131 9.54 -1.23 21.89
C GLN A 131 8.57 -0.39 21.04
N LEU A 132 8.91 -0.12 19.78
CA LEU A 132 8.04 0.57 18.83
C LEU A 132 6.73 -0.18 18.61
N MET A 133 6.76 -1.50 18.44
CA MET A 133 5.54 -2.30 18.26
C MET A 133 4.64 -2.28 19.50
N LEU A 134 5.22 -2.30 20.71
CA LEU A 134 4.44 -2.25 21.96
C LEU A 134 3.84 -0.87 22.20
N ASN A 135 4.64 0.18 22.03
CA ASN A 135 4.19 1.56 22.27
C ASN A 135 3.15 2.00 21.23
N TYR A 136 3.31 1.59 19.97
CA TYR A 136 2.40 1.91 18.87
C TYR A 136 1.54 0.71 18.46
N TRP A 137 1.07 -0.08 19.45
CA TRP A 137 0.26 -1.28 19.20
C TRP A 137 -1.02 -0.99 18.38
N ASN A 138 -1.58 0.22 18.53
CA ASN A 138 -2.72 0.69 17.73
C ASN A 138 -2.40 0.69 16.22
N LEU A 139 -1.21 1.17 15.84
CA LEU A 139 -0.77 1.17 14.44
C LEU A 139 -0.47 -0.25 13.95
N VAL A 140 0.09 -1.10 14.80
CA VAL A 140 0.32 -2.52 14.49
C VAL A 140 -1.01 -3.21 14.23
N LEU A 141 -2.02 -2.97 15.07
CA LEU A 141 -3.35 -3.53 14.90
C LEU A 141 -4.03 -3.01 13.63
N LEU A 142 -3.97 -1.70 13.36
CA LEU A 142 -4.51 -1.10 12.13
C LEU A 142 -3.83 -1.70 10.89
N SER A 143 -2.50 -1.79 10.91
CA SER A 143 -1.70 -2.41 9.85
C SER A 143 -2.10 -3.86 9.60
N PHE A 144 -2.29 -4.63 10.68
CA PHE A 144 -2.70 -6.03 10.61
C PHE A 144 -4.13 -6.18 10.06
N MET A 145 -5.06 -5.32 10.46
CA MET A 145 -6.44 -5.30 9.92
C MET A 145 -6.45 -5.00 8.42
N LEU A 146 -5.67 -4.01 7.97
CA LEU A 146 -5.56 -3.68 6.54
C LEU A 146 -4.90 -4.80 5.74
N PHE A 147 -3.84 -5.42 6.28
CA PHE A 147 -3.22 -6.62 5.71
C PHE A 147 -4.23 -7.75 5.53
N LEU A 148 -5.00 -8.08 6.59
CA LEU A 148 -6.04 -9.12 6.52
C LEU A 148 -7.09 -8.79 5.46
N TRP A 149 -7.45 -7.51 5.32
CA TRP A 149 -8.45 -7.11 4.33
C TRP A 149 -7.95 -7.30 2.90
N ILE A 150 -6.68 -6.97 2.63
CA ILE A 150 -6.01 -7.24 1.34
C ILE A 150 -5.92 -8.74 1.09
N LEU A 151 -5.48 -9.51 2.09
CA LEU A 151 -5.34 -10.96 2.01
C LEU A 151 -6.69 -11.61 1.68
N LEU A 152 -7.74 -11.36 2.47
CA LEU A 152 -9.06 -11.95 2.28
C LEU A 152 -9.65 -11.57 0.92
N ARG A 153 -9.49 -10.32 0.48
CA ARG A 153 -9.96 -9.86 -0.84
C ARG A 153 -9.21 -10.49 -2.01
N THR A 154 -7.97 -10.92 -1.78
CA THR A 154 -7.14 -11.65 -2.75
C THR A 154 -7.40 -13.16 -2.74
N LEU A 155 -7.67 -13.75 -1.56
CA LEU A 155 -7.96 -15.18 -1.40
C LEU A 155 -9.32 -15.61 -1.96
N ARG A 156 -10.31 -14.69 -2.04
CA ARG A 156 -11.64 -14.96 -2.63
C ARG A 156 -11.63 -15.40 -4.11
N LEU A 157 -10.47 -15.48 -4.75
CA LEU A 157 -10.35 -15.87 -6.14
C LEU A 157 -9.99 -17.34 -6.29
N LYS A 158 -10.92 -18.08 -6.86
CA LYS A 158 -10.69 -19.44 -7.32
C LYS A 158 -9.77 -19.38 -8.54
N TYR A 159 -8.71 -20.17 -8.50
CA TYR A 159 -7.95 -20.49 -9.70
C TYR A 159 -8.89 -21.27 -10.62
N THR A 160 -9.20 -20.71 -11.79
CA THR A 160 -9.90 -21.44 -12.85
C THR A 160 -8.82 -21.98 -13.79
N PRO A 161 -8.39 -23.25 -13.64
CA PRO A 161 -7.54 -23.88 -14.64
C PRO A 161 -8.26 -23.90 -15.99
N VAL A 162 -7.51 -23.69 -17.06
CA VAL A 162 -7.77 -24.29 -18.36
C VAL A 162 -6.69 -25.32 -18.56
#